data_AF-A0A127SYI9-F1
#
_entry.id   AF-A0A127SYI9-F1
#
_cell.length_a   1.000
_cell.length_b   1.000
_cell.length_c   1.000
_cell.angle_alpha   90.00
_cell.angle_beta   90.00
_cell.angle_gamma   90.00
#
_symmetry.space_group_name_H-M   'P 1'
#
loop_
_entity.id
_entity.type
_entity.pdbx_description
1 polymer ?
#
loop_
_entity_poly.entity_id
_entity_poly.type
_entity_poly.pdbx_seq_one_letter_code
_entity_poly.pdbx_strand_id
1 'polypeptide(L)'
;PIGILDDNMTYDSAAICCFADFDEKSCKMTMSDEYSMFDYGIDLYAPQSNTDENGRRVVIAWARMPEAVGDNENKRIGMMCIPRVVDIRNNHIYFSPHPNIRKAFSKKSGKPSHKSGYMLKTAINNGESINVGGYIIRREDDIIITDRTAVFINDKNYRLIAKTPVVKEGNRLEIYVDSNLIEIYINDGEYVLSSVVYGLSDIIDGGEYEIFVTE
;
A
#
# COMPACT_ATOMS: atom_id res chain seq x y z
N PRO A 1 1.55 8.72 -14.46
CA PRO A 1 1.56 8.93 -15.93
C PRO A 1 0.45 8.12 -16.58
N ILE A 2 -0.16 8.66 -17.63
CA ILE A 2 -1.25 7.96 -18.35
C ILE A 2 -0.64 6.78 -19.11
N GLY A 3 -1.23 5.59 -18.98
CA GLY A 3 -0.85 4.40 -19.74
C GLY A 3 0.54 3.82 -19.44
N ILE A 4 1.14 4.13 -18.28
CA ILE A 4 2.53 3.73 -17.99
C ILE A 4 2.74 2.21 -17.91
N LEU A 5 1.69 1.45 -17.61
CA LEU A 5 1.78 -0.01 -17.51
C LEU A 5 1.60 -0.71 -18.87
N ASP A 6 0.89 -0.07 -19.81
CA ASP A 6 0.72 -0.46 -21.22
C ASP A 6 0.56 -1.97 -21.51
N ASP A 7 -0.26 -2.66 -20.72
CA ASP A 7 -0.46 -4.11 -20.79
C ASP A 7 -1.91 -4.52 -21.12
N ASN A 8 -2.74 -3.56 -21.55
CA ASN A 8 -4.17 -3.71 -21.85
C ASN A 8 -5.05 -4.14 -20.66
N MET A 9 -4.57 -3.98 -19.42
CA MET A 9 -5.36 -4.22 -18.21
C MET A 9 -6.07 -2.93 -17.74
N THR A 10 -7.20 -3.09 -17.04
CA THR A 10 -7.86 -1.97 -16.36
C THR A 10 -6.91 -1.30 -15.37
N TYR A 11 -7.01 0.03 -15.28
CA TYR A 11 -6.08 0.87 -14.50
C TYR A 11 -4.63 0.75 -15.01
N ASP A 12 -4.42 1.08 -16.28
CA ASP A 12 -3.12 1.17 -16.95
C ASP A 12 -2.28 2.38 -16.49
N SER A 13 -2.94 3.36 -15.87
CA SER A 13 -2.35 4.58 -15.38
C SER A 13 -2.02 4.43 -13.90
N ALA A 14 -0.77 4.72 -13.54
CA ALA A 14 -0.28 4.62 -12.17
C ALA A 14 0.54 5.86 -11.79
N ALA A 15 0.62 6.12 -10.48
CA ALA A 15 1.44 7.18 -9.93
C ALA A 15 2.89 6.70 -9.76
N ILE A 16 3.84 7.57 -10.12
CA ILE A 16 5.27 7.34 -9.95
C ILE A 16 5.89 8.44 -9.09
N CYS A 17 7.07 8.18 -8.57
CA CYS A 17 7.96 9.16 -7.97
C CYS A 17 9.36 9.06 -8.58
N CYS A 18 10.03 10.19 -8.69
CA CYS A 18 11.43 10.28 -9.11
C CYS A 18 12.05 11.51 -8.48
N PHE A 19 13.38 11.56 -8.45
CA PHE A 19 14.07 12.80 -8.09
C PHE A 19 13.87 13.85 -9.16
N ALA A 20 13.80 15.10 -8.74
CA ALA A 20 13.71 16.24 -9.62
C ALA A 20 14.46 17.43 -9.03
N ASP A 21 15.16 18.15 -9.89
CA ASP A 21 15.78 19.44 -9.59
C ASP A 21 14.93 20.56 -10.19
N PHE A 22 14.78 21.66 -9.46
CA PHE A 22 14.08 22.84 -9.93
C PHE A 22 14.97 24.08 -9.79
N ASP A 23 15.26 24.75 -10.90
CA ASP A 23 15.93 26.04 -10.91
C ASP A 23 14.89 27.16 -10.94
N GLU A 24 14.72 27.84 -9.81
CA GLU A 24 13.76 28.92 -9.63
C GLU A 24 14.00 30.10 -10.57
N LYS A 25 15.25 30.38 -10.97
CA LYS A 25 15.56 31.53 -11.83
C LYS A 25 15.10 31.32 -13.26
N SER A 26 15.29 30.11 -13.78
CA SER A 26 14.88 29.76 -15.15
C SER A 26 13.49 29.11 -15.22
N CYS A 27 12.88 28.81 -14.07
CA CYS A 27 11.67 28.01 -13.95
C CYS A 27 11.80 26.63 -14.61
N LYS A 28 13.02 26.08 -14.65
CA LYS A 28 13.30 24.79 -15.29
C LYS A 28 13.27 23.66 -14.26
N MET A 29 12.44 22.66 -14.52
CA MET A 29 12.47 21.38 -13.80
C MET A 29 13.23 20.34 -14.64
N THR A 30 14.13 19.59 -14.01
CA THR A 30 14.79 18.42 -14.59
C THR A 30 14.42 17.21 -13.75
N MET A 31 13.91 16.16 -14.37
CA MET A 31 13.49 14.94 -13.68
C MET A 31 14.50 13.83 -13.98
N SER A 32 14.72 12.96 -13.01
CA SER A 32 15.46 11.72 -13.20
C SER A 32 14.76 10.82 -14.23
N ASP A 33 15.53 10.20 -15.12
CA ASP A 33 15.02 9.16 -16.03
C ASP A 33 14.64 7.89 -15.26
N GLU A 34 15.29 7.64 -14.12
CA GLU A 34 14.93 6.58 -13.18
C GLU A 34 13.77 7.03 -12.30
N TYR A 35 12.71 6.23 -12.28
CA TYR A 35 11.54 6.41 -11.43
C TYR A 35 11.17 5.11 -10.71
N SER A 36 10.42 5.26 -9.62
CA SER A 36 9.79 4.16 -8.89
C SER A 36 8.27 4.35 -8.90
N MET A 37 7.53 3.26 -8.68
CA MET A 37 6.11 3.39 -8.41
C MET A 37 5.90 4.07 -7.07
N PHE A 38 4.91 4.96 -7.00
CA PHE A 38 4.45 5.52 -5.71
C PHE A 38 3.90 4.42 -4.80
N ASP A 39 3.23 3.44 -5.42
CA ASP A 39 2.64 2.27 -4.78
C ASP A 39 2.63 1.11 -5.78
N TYR A 40 3.11 -0.06 -5.36
CA TYR A 40 3.22 -1.25 -6.20
C TYR A 40 1.96 -2.12 -6.19
N GLY A 41 0.97 -1.82 -5.35
CA GLY A 41 -0.36 -2.45 -5.33
C GLY A 41 -1.33 -1.84 -6.34
N ILE A 42 -0.93 -0.75 -7.02
CA ILE A 42 -1.49 -0.16 -8.26
C ILE A 42 -2.95 0.31 -8.25
N ASP A 43 -3.69 0.18 -7.15
CA ASP A 43 -5.03 0.76 -7.06
C ASP A 43 -5.03 2.24 -6.66
N LEU A 44 -3.95 2.72 -6.03
CA LEU A 44 -3.81 4.13 -5.66
C LEU A 44 -3.51 5.01 -6.87
N TYR A 45 -4.17 6.16 -6.91
CA TYR A 45 -3.98 7.16 -7.95
C TYR A 45 -4.15 8.58 -7.42
N ALA A 46 -3.70 9.55 -8.21
CA ALA A 46 -3.76 10.99 -7.89
C ALA A 46 -3.21 11.34 -6.49
N PRO A 47 -1.97 10.95 -6.15
CA PRO A 47 -1.38 11.33 -4.88
C PRO A 47 -1.27 12.87 -4.76
N GLN A 48 -1.62 13.39 -3.60
CA GLN A 48 -1.43 14.79 -3.25
C GLN A 48 -0.65 14.86 -1.93
N SER A 49 0.26 15.84 -1.84
CA SER A 49 1.08 16.01 -0.64
C SER A 49 0.98 17.42 -0.06
N ASN A 50 1.18 17.51 1.25
CA ASN A 50 1.33 18.76 1.99
C ASN A 50 2.39 18.60 3.08
N THR A 51 2.82 19.70 3.67
CA THR A 51 3.71 19.70 4.84
C THR A 51 2.86 19.69 6.11
N ASP A 52 3.20 18.86 7.09
CA ASP A 52 2.55 18.87 8.39
C ASP A 52 3.20 19.85 9.39
N GLU A 53 2.67 19.89 10.62
CA GLU A 53 3.14 20.77 11.71
C GLU A 53 4.62 20.58 12.09
N ASN A 54 5.21 19.42 11.79
CA ASN A 54 6.60 19.09 12.09
C ASN A 54 7.51 19.24 10.85
N GLY A 55 6.98 19.80 9.75
CA GLY A 55 7.75 19.97 8.52
C GLY A 55 7.85 18.70 7.66
N ARG A 56 7.15 17.62 7.99
CA ARG A 56 7.22 16.36 7.22
C ARG A 56 6.38 16.49 5.96
N ARG A 57 6.90 15.99 4.84
CA ARG A 57 6.12 15.84 3.61
C ARG A 57 5.16 14.66 3.77
N VAL A 58 3.88 14.94 3.88
CA VAL A 58 2.82 13.93 4.03
C VAL A 58 2.05 13.81 2.73
N VAL A 59 1.80 12.58 2.28
CA VAL A 59 1.08 12.26 1.04
C VAL A 59 -0.09 11.34 1.33
N ILE A 60 -1.21 11.59 0.63
CA ILE A 60 -2.39 10.75 0.57
C ILE A 60 -2.78 10.53 -0.90
N ALA A 61 -3.42 9.41 -1.20
CA ALA A 61 -3.84 9.07 -2.57
C ALA A 61 -5.21 8.39 -2.55
N TRP A 62 -5.93 8.53 -3.66
CA TRP A 62 -7.24 7.94 -3.85
C TRP A 62 -7.12 6.47 -4.27
N ALA A 63 -7.78 5.57 -3.54
CA ALA A 63 -7.93 4.17 -3.90
C ALA A 63 -9.09 4.00 -4.88
N ARG A 64 -8.77 3.57 -6.11
CA ARG A 64 -9.73 3.32 -7.17
C ARG A 64 -10.46 2.00 -6.92
N MET A 65 -11.75 2.08 -6.69
CA MET A 65 -12.60 0.91 -6.42
C MET A 65 -13.38 0.53 -7.68
N PRO A 66 -13.36 -0.75 -8.10
CA PRO A 66 -14.20 -1.23 -9.20
C PRO A 66 -15.71 -1.14 -8.90
N GLU A 67 -16.09 -1.45 -7.66
CA GLU A 67 -17.48 -1.52 -7.21
C GLU A 67 -17.71 -0.69 -5.95
N ALA A 68 -18.92 -0.16 -5.81
CA ALA A 68 -19.36 0.50 -4.59
C ALA A 68 -19.61 -0.51 -3.47
N VAL A 69 -19.37 -0.09 -2.22
CA VAL A 69 -19.56 -0.87 -1.00
C VAL A 69 -20.64 -0.24 -0.13
N GLY A 70 -21.29 -1.05 0.71
CA GLY A 70 -22.42 -0.64 1.54
C GLY A 70 -23.74 -1.30 1.13
N ASP A 71 -24.79 -1.04 1.92
CA ASP A 71 -26.13 -1.49 1.61
C ASP A 71 -26.76 -0.65 0.47
N ASN A 72 -27.98 -1.01 0.06
CA ASN A 72 -28.66 -0.33 -1.04
C ASN A 72 -28.93 1.16 -0.80
N GLU A 73 -28.95 1.61 0.46
CA GLU A 73 -29.25 3.00 0.83
C GLU A 73 -27.98 3.83 1.07
N ASN A 74 -26.83 3.19 1.34
CA ASN A 74 -25.58 3.83 1.71
C ASN A 74 -24.38 3.37 0.87
N LYS A 75 -24.56 3.22 -0.44
CA LYS A 75 -23.47 2.89 -1.36
C LYS A 75 -22.40 3.99 -1.38
N ARG A 76 -21.15 3.60 -1.22
CA ARG A 76 -19.96 4.47 -1.29
C ARG A 76 -18.93 3.85 -2.21
N ILE A 77 -18.22 4.68 -2.97
CA ILE A 77 -17.15 4.23 -3.86
C ILE A 77 -15.97 5.18 -3.76
N GLY A 78 -14.78 4.60 -3.59
CA GLY A 78 -13.54 5.33 -3.35
C GLY A 78 -13.22 5.47 -1.86
N MET A 79 -11.92 5.40 -1.57
CA MET A 79 -11.33 5.60 -0.25
C MET A 79 -9.99 6.32 -0.40
N MET A 80 -9.42 6.77 0.71
CA MET A 80 -8.05 7.29 0.73
C MET A 80 -7.15 6.26 1.42
N CYS A 81 -5.90 6.15 0.95
CA CYS A 81 -4.88 5.45 1.73
C CYS A 81 -4.62 6.17 3.06
N ILE A 82 -4.04 5.48 4.04
CA ILE A 82 -3.57 6.15 5.24
C ILE A 82 -2.50 7.20 4.89
N PRO A 83 -2.36 8.29 5.68
CA PRO A 83 -1.32 9.29 5.45
C PRO A 83 0.08 8.67 5.53
N ARG A 84 0.91 8.97 4.53
CA ARG A 84 2.30 8.50 4.45
C ARG A 84 3.28 9.65 4.58
N VAL A 85 4.36 9.46 5.30
CA VAL A 85 5.50 10.39 5.32
C VAL A 85 6.47 9.99 4.22
N VAL A 86 6.83 10.96 3.39
CA VAL A 86 7.87 10.82 2.37
C VAL A 86 9.22 11.08 3.01
N ASP A 87 10.16 10.17 2.81
CA ASP A 87 11.54 10.29 3.29
C ASP A 87 12.52 9.83 2.20
N ILE A 88 13.77 10.30 2.25
CA ILE A 88 14.82 9.90 1.30
C ILE A 88 15.97 9.31 2.10
N ARG A 89 16.27 8.03 1.85
CA ARG A 89 17.39 7.32 2.50
C ARG A 89 18.22 6.66 1.42
N ASN A 90 19.52 6.88 1.41
CA ASN A 90 20.45 6.25 0.46
C ASN A 90 19.99 6.34 -1.01
N ASN A 91 19.51 7.51 -1.43
CA ASN A 91 18.98 7.76 -2.78
C ASN A 91 17.76 6.90 -3.16
N HIS A 92 16.98 6.46 -2.17
CA HIS A 92 15.71 5.77 -2.35
C HIS A 92 14.59 6.53 -1.63
N ILE A 93 13.40 6.59 -2.25
CA ILE A 93 12.24 7.31 -1.73
C ILE A 93 11.38 6.33 -0.92
N TYR A 94 11.18 6.63 0.36
CA TYR A 94 10.39 5.82 1.28
C TYR A 94 9.02 6.48 1.52
N PHE A 95 8.00 5.63 1.69
CA PHE A 95 6.65 6.05 2.07
C PHE A 95 6.24 5.32 3.34
N SER A 96 6.61 5.86 4.50
CA SER A 96 6.29 5.24 5.80
C SER A 96 4.91 5.67 6.29
N PRO A 97 4.19 4.85 7.08
CA PRO A 97 2.97 5.27 7.77
C PRO A 97 3.24 6.49 8.65
N HIS A 98 2.36 7.47 8.60
CA HIS A 98 2.49 8.66 9.42
C HIS A 98 2.53 8.29 10.92
N PRO A 99 3.39 8.92 11.76
CA PRO A 99 3.55 8.54 13.16
C PRO A 99 2.26 8.58 13.99
N ASN A 100 1.30 9.45 13.66
CA ASN A 100 0.00 9.46 14.32
C ASN A 100 -0.83 8.19 14.03
N ILE A 101 -0.68 7.58 12.85
CA ILE A 101 -1.32 6.30 12.53
C ILE A 101 -0.71 5.19 13.37
N ARG A 102 0.63 5.10 13.43
CA ARG A 102 1.32 4.13 14.30
C ARG A 102 0.96 4.30 15.77
N LYS A 103 0.83 5.55 16.24
CA LYS A 103 0.40 5.85 17.60
C LYS A 103 -1.06 5.44 17.85
N ALA A 104 -1.93 5.59 16.85
CA ALA A 104 -3.32 5.15 16.96
C ALA A 104 -3.41 3.63 17.10
N PHE A 105 -2.70 2.85 16.26
CA PHE A 105 -2.66 1.38 16.34
C PHE A 105 -1.64 0.89 17.39
N SER A 106 -1.87 1.22 18.66
CA SER A 106 -0.94 0.93 19.78
C SER A 106 -1.35 -0.27 20.65
N LYS A 107 -2.63 -0.63 20.64
CA LYS A 107 -3.18 -1.63 21.57
C LYS A 107 -3.08 -3.04 20.99
N LYS A 108 -2.25 -3.89 21.59
CA LYS A 108 -2.16 -5.30 21.19
C LYS A 108 -3.52 -6.00 21.31
N SER A 109 -3.87 -6.78 20.31
CA SER A 109 -5.08 -7.60 20.25
C SER A 109 -4.71 -9.02 19.79
N GLY A 110 -5.49 -10.02 20.23
CA GLY A 110 -5.44 -11.37 19.66
C GLY A 110 -6.57 -11.65 18.66
N LYS A 111 -7.42 -10.66 18.40
CA LYS A 111 -8.62 -10.79 17.56
C LYS A 111 -8.56 -9.73 16.44
N PRO A 112 -8.23 -10.11 15.20
CA PRO A 112 -8.38 -9.21 14.06
C PRO A 112 -9.87 -8.92 13.80
N SER A 113 -10.15 -7.74 13.27
CA SER A 113 -11.48 -7.35 12.78
C SER A 113 -11.29 -6.36 11.63
N HIS A 114 -11.44 -6.81 10.39
CA HIS A 114 -11.36 -5.93 9.22
C HIS A 114 -12.41 -4.81 9.26
N LYS A 115 -13.56 -5.05 9.93
CA LYS A 115 -14.62 -4.04 10.10
C LYS A 115 -14.24 -2.86 10.99
N SER A 116 -13.35 -3.09 11.94
CA SER A 116 -12.88 -2.06 12.87
C SER A 116 -11.51 -1.50 12.49
N GLY A 117 -10.87 -2.11 11.49
CA GLY A 117 -9.49 -1.84 11.14
C GLY A 117 -8.50 -2.46 12.12
N TYR A 118 -7.37 -2.96 11.62
CA TYR A 118 -6.25 -3.39 12.45
C TYR A 118 -4.91 -3.21 11.73
N MET A 119 -3.84 -3.19 12.51
CA MET A 119 -2.46 -3.24 12.03
C MET A 119 -1.87 -4.59 12.41
N LEU A 120 -1.28 -5.30 11.45
CA LEU A 120 -0.54 -6.53 11.63
C LEU A 120 0.95 -6.26 11.42
N LYS A 121 1.78 -6.74 12.34
CA LYS A 121 3.23 -6.74 12.21
C LYS A 121 3.72 -8.16 12.07
N THR A 122 4.56 -8.41 11.07
CA THR A 122 5.16 -9.72 10.81
C THR A 122 6.51 -9.56 10.12
N ALA A 123 7.25 -10.66 10.01
CA ALA A 123 8.45 -10.77 9.21
C ALA A 123 8.32 -11.98 8.28
N ILE A 124 8.70 -11.83 7.01
CA ILE A 124 8.54 -12.88 6.00
C ILE A 124 9.85 -13.16 5.25
N ASN A 125 10.37 -14.37 5.40
CA ASN A 125 11.58 -14.84 4.74
C ASN A 125 11.28 -15.38 3.34
N ASN A 126 12.30 -15.53 2.51
CA ASN A 126 12.14 -16.16 1.19
C ASN A 126 11.56 -17.57 1.34
N GLY A 127 10.53 -17.88 0.56
CA GLY A 127 9.78 -19.13 0.61
C GLY A 127 8.62 -19.14 1.61
N GLU A 128 8.44 -18.09 2.41
CA GLU A 128 7.32 -17.98 3.35
C GLU A 128 6.13 -17.23 2.73
N SER A 129 4.94 -17.50 3.29
CA SER A 129 3.68 -16.86 2.95
C SER A 129 2.82 -16.64 4.18
N ILE A 130 2.03 -15.57 4.17
CA ILE A 130 0.95 -15.31 5.13
C ILE A 130 -0.34 -15.00 4.36
N ASN A 131 -1.44 -15.59 4.78
CA ASN A 131 -2.78 -15.32 4.30
C ASN A 131 -3.49 -14.42 5.29
N VAL A 132 -3.84 -13.21 4.85
CA VAL A 132 -4.56 -12.21 5.64
C VAL A 132 -5.98 -12.11 5.10
N GLY A 133 -6.90 -12.87 5.70
CA GLY A 133 -8.32 -12.79 5.38
C GLY A 133 -8.71 -13.26 3.98
N GLY A 134 -7.83 -14.00 3.29
CA GLY A 134 -7.95 -14.38 1.88
C GLY A 134 -7.00 -13.61 0.94
N TYR A 135 -6.34 -12.56 1.43
CA TYR A 135 -5.28 -11.85 0.71
C TYR A 135 -3.92 -12.49 1.00
N ILE A 136 -3.26 -13.04 -0.01
CA ILE A 136 -2.01 -13.77 0.17
C ILE A 136 -0.83 -12.82 -0.01
N ILE A 137 0.15 -12.90 0.89
CA ILE A 137 1.42 -12.18 0.83
C ILE A 137 2.52 -13.23 0.93
N ARG A 138 3.46 -13.24 -0.02
CA ARG A 138 4.58 -14.17 -0.05
C ARG A 138 5.86 -13.48 -0.46
N ARG A 139 7.00 -14.08 -0.10
CA ARG A 139 8.31 -13.58 -0.50
C ARG A 139 9.09 -14.63 -1.27
N GLU A 140 9.56 -14.27 -2.46
CA GLU A 140 10.39 -15.13 -3.31
C GLU A 140 11.51 -14.29 -3.92
N ASP A 141 12.75 -14.77 -3.85
CA ASP A 141 13.93 -14.08 -4.40
C ASP A 141 14.01 -12.60 -4.00
N ASP A 142 13.72 -12.32 -2.72
CA ASP A 142 13.66 -10.98 -2.14
C ASP A 142 12.60 -10.06 -2.76
N ILE A 143 11.62 -10.60 -3.46
CA ILE A 143 10.46 -9.89 -4.01
C ILE A 143 9.24 -10.21 -3.15
N ILE A 144 8.50 -9.17 -2.73
CA ILE A 144 7.18 -9.35 -2.12
C ILE A 144 6.15 -9.44 -3.24
N ILE A 145 5.38 -10.53 -3.19
CA ILE A 145 4.32 -10.84 -4.15
C ILE A 145 3.02 -10.94 -3.39
N THR A 146 1.98 -10.27 -3.89
CA THR A 146 0.66 -10.32 -3.29
C THR A 146 -0.36 -10.88 -4.27
N ASP A 147 -1.40 -11.53 -3.73
CA ASP A 147 -2.50 -12.10 -4.50
C ASP A 147 -3.84 -11.81 -3.80
N ARG A 148 -4.72 -11.08 -4.50
CA ARG A 148 -6.07 -10.73 -4.03
C ARG A 148 -7.19 -11.55 -4.66
N THR A 149 -6.87 -12.59 -5.44
CA THR A 149 -7.85 -13.33 -6.25
C THR A 149 -9.06 -13.82 -5.44
N ALA A 150 -8.83 -14.27 -4.20
CA ALA A 150 -9.91 -14.78 -3.34
C ALA A 150 -10.78 -13.68 -2.70
N VAL A 151 -10.32 -12.43 -2.73
CA VAL A 151 -10.92 -11.29 -2.02
C VAL A 151 -11.05 -10.08 -2.94
N PHE A 152 -11.40 -10.32 -4.20
CA PHE A 152 -11.61 -9.27 -5.19
C PHE A 152 -12.74 -9.66 -6.15
N ILE A 153 -13.19 -8.70 -6.94
CA ILE A 153 -14.22 -8.95 -7.96
C ILE A 153 -13.71 -9.96 -8.99
N ASN A 154 -14.61 -10.79 -9.50
CA ASN A 154 -14.28 -11.80 -10.50
C ASN A 154 -14.24 -11.20 -11.91
N ASP A 155 -13.25 -10.35 -12.16
CA ASP A 155 -13.00 -9.72 -13.46
C ASP A 155 -11.53 -9.88 -13.86
N LYS A 156 -11.30 -10.53 -15.00
CA LYS A 156 -9.97 -10.85 -15.53
C LYS A 156 -9.24 -9.65 -16.12
N ASN A 157 -9.93 -8.53 -16.33
CA ASN A 157 -9.31 -7.30 -16.81
C ASN A 157 -8.54 -6.56 -15.72
N TYR A 158 -8.66 -6.97 -14.46
CA TYR A 158 -7.93 -6.38 -13.34
C TYR A 158 -6.70 -7.20 -12.97
N ARG A 159 -5.63 -6.51 -12.57
CA ARG A 159 -4.45 -7.16 -12.00
C ARG A 159 -4.78 -7.66 -10.59
N LEU A 160 -4.62 -8.96 -10.40
CA LEU A 160 -4.86 -9.66 -9.13
C LEU A 160 -3.57 -9.94 -8.36
N ILE A 161 -2.44 -9.95 -9.09
CA ILE A 161 -1.11 -10.15 -8.53
C ILE A 161 -0.33 -8.85 -8.64
N ALA A 162 0.30 -8.44 -7.54
CA ALA A 162 1.24 -7.32 -7.52
C ALA A 162 2.60 -7.77 -7.00
N LYS A 163 3.65 -7.07 -7.44
CA LYS A 163 5.04 -7.39 -7.10
C LYS A 163 5.84 -6.13 -6.85
N THR A 164 6.73 -6.17 -5.87
CA THR A 164 7.75 -5.14 -5.67
C THR A 164 8.95 -5.36 -6.59
N PRO A 165 9.88 -4.40 -6.68
CA PRO A 165 11.26 -4.69 -7.00
C PRO A 165 11.91 -5.54 -5.89
N VAL A 166 13.17 -5.91 -6.08
CA VAL A 166 13.97 -6.57 -5.04
C VAL A 166 14.03 -5.69 -3.79
N VAL A 167 13.56 -6.26 -2.68
CA VAL A 167 13.60 -5.71 -1.33
C VAL A 167 15.02 -5.83 -0.79
N LYS A 168 15.64 -4.68 -0.54
CA LYS A 168 17.05 -4.57 -0.13
C LYS A 168 17.20 -4.62 1.37
N GLU A 169 16.18 -4.22 2.12
CA GLU A 169 16.23 -4.19 3.58
C GLU A 169 15.51 -5.40 4.17
N GLY A 170 16.01 -5.96 5.27
CA GLY A 170 15.32 -6.90 6.15
C GLY A 170 14.20 -7.77 5.54
N ASN A 171 13.10 -7.91 6.30
CA ASN A 171 11.96 -8.75 5.95
C ASN A 171 10.67 -8.33 6.66
N ARG A 172 10.63 -7.11 7.20
CA ARG A 172 9.56 -6.68 8.10
C ARG A 172 8.40 -6.10 7.30
N LEU A 173 7.19 -6.51 7.65
CA LEU A 173 5.95 -5.97 7.12
C LEU A 173 5.14 -5.31 8.23
N GLU A 174 4.66 -4.10 7.96
CA GLU A 174 3.61 -3.43 8.74
C GLU A 174 2.39 -3.31 7.83
N ILE A 175 1.32 -4.03 8.15
CA ILE A 175 0.16 -4.24 7.28
C ILE A 175 -1.07 -3.61 7.92
N TYR A 176 -1.70 -2.64 7.26
CA TYR A 176 -2.95 -2.04 7.71
C TYR A 176 -4.10 -2.65 6.92
N VAL A 177 -5.10 -3.16 7.64
CA VAL A 177 -6.24 -3.87 7.08
C VAL A 177 -7.51 -3.14 7.49
N ASP A 178 -8.28 -2.73 6.49
CA ASP A 178 -9.66 -2.29 6.59
C ASP A 178 -10.52 -3.23 5.71
N SER A 179 -11.84 -3.10 5.78
CA SER A 179 -12.81 -3.96 5.09
C SER A 179 -12.63 -4.02 3.59
N ASN A 180 -12.12 -2.93 2.99
CA ASN A 180 -11.98 -2.81 1.56
C ASN A 180 -10.59 -2.34 1.08
N LEU A 181 -9.64 -2.18 1.99
CA LEU A 181 -8.27 -1.76 1.67
C LEU A 181 -7.28 -2.52 2.53
N ILE A 182 -6.27 -3.09 1.90
CA ILE A 182 -5.08 -3.60 2.58
C ILE A 182 -3.87 -2.82 2.10
N GLU A 183 -3.05 -2.33 3.04
CA GLU A 183 -1.83 -1.57 2.77
C GLU A 183 -0.63 -2.23 3.45
N ILE A 184 0.38 -2.59 2.68
CA ILE A 184 1.56 -3.33 3.15
C ILE A 184 2.77 -2.44 3.04
N TYR A 185 3.36 -2.08 4.18
CA TYR A 185 4.57 -1.29 4.28
C TYR A 185 5.76 -2.19 4.55
N ILE A 186 6.64 -2.31 3.57
CA ILE A 186 7.83 -3.17 3.63
C ILE A 186 8.98 -2.34 4.18
N ASN A 187 9.61 -2.81 5.26
CA ASN A 187 10.77 -2.18 5.91
C ASN A 187 10.64 -0.68 6.11
N ASP A 188 9.58 -0.25 6.79
CA ASP A 188 9.32 1.18 7.03
C ASP A 188 9.09 1.99 5.74
N GLY A 189 8.52 1.36 4.72
CA GLY A 189 8.08 2.02 3.50
C GLY A 189 9.13 2.06 2.39
N GLU A 190 10.11 1.15 2.40
CA GLU A 190 11.02 0.91 1.25
C GLU A 190 10.19 0.69 -0.02
N TYR A 191 9.18 -0.17 0.08
CA TYR A 191 8.11 -0.29 -0.90
C TYR A 191 6.78 -0.40 -0.18
N VAL A 192 5.72 -0.02 -0.87
CA VAL A 192 4.35 -0.12 -0.38
C VAL A 192 3.48 -0.78 -1.43
N LEU A 193 2.59 -1.67 -1.01
CA LEU A 193 1.51 -2.19 -1.85
C LEU A 193 0.18 -1.93 -1.19
N SER A 194 -0.69 -1.20 -1.88
CA SER A 194 -2.07 -0.97 -1.48
C SER A 194 -3.02 -1.56 -2.48
N SER A 195 -3.93 -2.39 -1.98
CA SER A 195 -4.91 -3.08 -2.81
C SER A 195 -6.32 -2.92 -2.24
N VAL A 196 -7.23 -2.51 -3.11
CA VAL A 196 -8.67 -2.62 -2.87
C VAL A 196 -9.04 -4.10 -2.86
N VAL A 197 -9.85 -4.46 -1.87
CA VAL A 197 -10.30 -5.84 -1.62
C VAL A 197 -11.79 -5.85 -1.27
N TYR A 198 -12.40 -7.01 -1.45
CA TYR A 198 -13.81 -7.28 -1.19
C TYR A 198 -13.93 -8.64 -0.51
N GLY A 199 -14.63 -8.69 0.62
CA GLY A 199 -14.93 -9.97 1.28
C GLY A 199 -13.77 -10.58 2.07
N LEU A 200 -12.89 -9.76 2.65
CA LEU A 200 -11.91 -10.24 3.62
C LEU A 200 -12.60 -10.98 4.77
N SER A 201 -11.97 -12.06 5.25
CA SER A 201 -12.30 -12.70 6.53
C SER A 201 -11.39 -12.21 7.66
N ASP A 202 -11.76 -12.52 8.91
CA ASP A 202 -10.93 -12.25 10.10
C ASP A 202 -9.96 -13.39 10.41
N ILE A 203 -9.70 -14.29 9.45
CA ILE A 203 -8.77 -15.42 9.63
C ILE A 203 -7.41 -15.03 9.06
N ILE A 204 -6.37 -15.20 9.86
CA ILE A 204 -4.97 -15.07 9.43
C ILE A 204 -4.34 -16.45 9.57
N ASP A 205 -3.61 -16.88 8.54
CA ASP A 205 -2.93 -18.16 8.50
C ASP A 205 -1.50 -18.03 7.96
N GLY A 206 -0.57 -18.74 8.58
CA GLY A 206 0.86 -18.68 8.28
C GLY A 206 1.63 -17.55 9.00
N GLY A 207 2.91 -17.80 9.24
CA GLY A 207 3.86 -16.86 9.83
C GLY A 207 3.62 -16.53 11.31
N GLU A 208 4.61 -15.91 11.94
CA GLU A 208 4.45 -15.27 13.24
C GLU A 208 3.99 -13.82 13.05
N TYR A 209 3.03 -13.36 13.84
CA TYR A 209 2.51 -12.01 13.72
C TYR A 209 2.02 -11.45 15.06
N GLU A 210 1.96 -10.12 15.12
CA GLU A 210 1.33 -9.36 16.20
C GLU A 210 0.24 -8.46 15.62
N ILE A 211 -0.91 -8.39 16.29
CA ILE A 211 -2.03 -7.53 15.87
C ILE A 211 -2.16 -6.37 16.85
N PHE A 212 -2.43 -5.20 16.29
CA PHE A 212 -2.68 -3.97 17.02
C PHE A 212 -3.96 -3.32 16.49
N VAL A 213 -4.73 -2.72 17.39
CA VAL A 213 -5.97 -1.99 17.09
C VAL A 213 -5.87 -0.58 17.65
N THR A 214 -6.80 0.29 17.26
CA THR A 214 -6.95 1.60 17.91
C THR A 214 -7.42 1.47 19.35
N GLU A 215 -7.10 2.44 20.21
CA GLU A 215 -7.47 2.43 21.64
C GLU A 215 -8.97 2.19 21.91
#